data_AF-A0A7C2GFT7-F1
#
_entry.id   AF-A0A7C2GFT7-F1
#
_cell.length_a   1.000
_cell.length_b   1.000
_cell.length_c   1.000
_cell.angle_alpha   90.00
_cell.angle_beta   90.00
_cell.angle_gamma   90.00
#
_symmetry.space_group_name_H-M   'P 1'
#
loop_
_entity.id
_entity.type
_entity.pdbx_description
1 polymer ?
#
loop_
_entity_poly.entity_id
_entity_poly.type
_entity_poly.pdbx_seq_one_letter_code
_entity_poly.pdbx_strand_id
1 'polypeptide(L)'
;MKPERNLNQYINKKIIINFLGAFLSLYSLTAQAQILITEIMYNPEGNDEDREWIEAINLGESINIKTGKQGWRIFDGKNRILKGNNLTWHKGEIIIFVQNANKFLSEYPEVKNKLIESSFYLKNDEGVIKIIEDNKNVLAEFKYNSNLGGNGNGYSLIYENGQVIEGRTYKGSPGIYPEPSQRTEKPKNNTSTYQTVSSSQQTTLNTTSSQQIIQNETNQPTTSKESLKEENKTTSTFSNISQTTPTNSEEYTLLITEFLPNLKGKDMGEFVEIYNYGYKEVDLSKIYLVIGNRKYKLYGNIKPQSYKVFYNTELNFNIRNSGDTLKLMDGKNNIIFSISYYGKSKEDKSFARDDSGNWKWTNPMPGEKNIFLKEEPQSKIENNKDETVTKNYPNDQQEDLNLQNLANVSKNLSRANTYQVIFLGLFLAVVFSIIFLLFFR
;
A
#
# COMPACT_ATOMS: atom_id res chain seq x y z
N MET A 1 27.78 68.54 11.75
CA MET A 1 26.58 67.74 12.10
C MET A 1 25.82 67.48 10.80
N LYS A 2 25.50 66.29 10.31
CA LYS A 2 25.62 64.87 10.70
C LYS A 2 25.46 64.07 9.38
N PRO A 3 26.23 63.01 9.08
CA PRO A 3 25.83 62.00 8.12
C PRO A 3 25.59 60.68 8.86
N GLU A 4 24.41 60.52 9.47
CA GLU A 4 24.07 59.28 10.21
C GLU A 4 22.91 58.49 9.59
N ARG A 5 22.42 58.87 8.40
CA ARG A 5 21.24 58.20 7.79
C ARG A 5 21.54 57.02 6.86
N ASN A 6 22.79 56.76 6.48
CA ASN A 6 23.11 55.74 5.46
C ASN A 6 23.60 54.38 5.98
N LEU A 7 23.96 54.24 7.27
CA LEU A 7 24.47 52.96 7.78
C LEU A 7 23.34 51.96 8.15
N ASN A 8 22.22 52.47 8.69
CA ASN A 8 21.10 51.62 9.11
C ASN A 8 20.35 50.96 7.93
N GLN A 9 20.36 51.56 6.74
CA GLN A 9 19.65 51.01 5.59
C GLN A 9 20.40 49.83 4.94
N TYR A 10 21.73 49.79 5.06
CA TYR A 10 22.58 48.73 4.50
C TYR A 10 22.65 47.49 5.41
N ILE A 11 22.60 47.68 6.73
CA ILE A 11 22.58 46.58 7.71
C ILE A 11 21.26 45.80 7.64
N ASN A 12 20.13 46.47 7.43
CA ASN A 12 18.82 45.82 7.34
C ASN A 12 18.64 44.93 6.10
N LYS A 13 19.24 45.25 4.95
CA LYS A 13 19.13 44.40 3.74
C LYS A 13 19.93 43.09 3.84
N LYS A 14 21.09 43.08 4.52
CA LYS A 14 21.89 41.84 4.71
C LYS A 14 21.28 40.89 5.73
N ILE A 15 20.59 41.40 6.75
CA ILE A 15 19.93 40.56 7.76
C ILE A 15 18.66 39.91 7.19
N ILE A 16 17.89 40.62 6.35
CA ILE A 16 16.69 40.07 5.69
C ILE A 16 17.04 38.99 4.66
N ILE A 17 18.16 39.14 3.92
CA ILE A 17 18.61 38.13 2.96
C ILE A 17 19.10 36.85 3.67
N ASN A 18 19.69 36.95 4.86
CA ASN A 18 20.06 35.77 5.67
C ASN A 18 18.87 35.12 6.38
N PHE A 19 17.79 35.87 6.66
CA PHE A 19 16.55 35.31 7.22
C PHE A 19 15.69 34.60 6.16
N LEU A 20 15.72 35.04 4.90
CA LEU A 20 15.02 34.36 3.80
C LEU A 20 15.68 33.02 3.43
N GLY A 21 16.99 32.89 3.64
CA GLY A 21 17.72 31.61 3.51
C GLY A 21 17.42 30.61 4.63
N ALA A 22 17.05 31.07 5.82
CA ALA A 22 16.69 30.20 6.96
C ALA A 22 15.22 29.74 6.92
N PHE A 23 14.34 30.47 6.23
CA PHE A 23 12.92 30.09 6.08
C PHE A 23 12.71 29.00 5.02
N LEU A 24 13.67 28.82 4.09
CA LEU A 24 13.68 27.72 3.13
C LEU A 24 14.25 26.40 3.69
N SER A 25 14.69 26.32 4.96
CA SER A 25 15.18 25.05 5.53
C SER A 25 14.12 24.26 6.30
N LEU A 26 12.86 24.71 6.28
CA LEU A 26 11.71 23.97 6.78
C LEU A 26 10.93 23.31 5.62
N TYR A 27 11.61 22.91 4.55
CA TYR A 27 11.05 21.86 3.69
C TYR A 27 10.89 20.64 4.58
N SER A 28 9.65 20.36 4.94
CA SER A 28 9.21 19.09 5.48
C SER A 28 9.86 17.99 4.65
N LEU A 29 10.84 17.29 5.23
CA LEU A 29 11.27 15.99 4.76
C LEU A 29 10.10 15.05 5.03
N THR A 30 9.08 15.11 4.18
CA THR A 30 8.18 13.97 4.02
C THR A 30 9.06 12.86 3.47
N ALA A 31 9.49 11.96 4.34
CA ALA A 31 10.11 10.71 3.94
C ALA A 31 9.05 9.89 3.20
N GLN A 32 8.86 10.17 1.92
CA GLN A 32 8.18 9.25 1.04
C GLN A 32 9.01 7.96 1.05
N ALA A 33 8.37 6.82 1.24
CA ALA A 33 9.06 5.53 1.13
C ALA A 33 9.67 5.45 -0.27
N GLN A 34 11.00 5.51 -0.35
CA GLN A 34 11.71 5.47 -1.62
C GLN A 34 11.46 4.14 -2.33
N ILE A 35 11.37 3.05 -1.55
CA ILE A 35 11.01 1.72 -2.03
C ILE A 35 9.69 1.32 -1.39
N LEU A 36 8.79 0.76 -2.19
CA LEU A 36 7.54 0.19 -1.75
C LEU A 36 7.50 -1.29 -2.12
N ILE A 37 7.23 -2.17 -1.16
CA ILE A 37 6.90 -3.58 -1.44
C ILE A 37 5.42 -3.60 -1.86
N THR A 38 5.17 -4.04 -3.09
CA THR A 38 3.88 -3.88 -3.79
C THR A 38 3.07 -5.16 -3.83
N GLU A 39 3.71 -6.32 -3.86
CA GLU A 39 3.04 -7.61 -3.90
C GLU A 39 3.93 -8.70 -3.31
N ILE A 40 3.35 -9.67 -2.60
CA ILE A 40 4.06 -10.86 -2.10
C ILE A 40 3.27 -12.13 -2.35
N MET A 41 3.95 -13.18 -2.78
CA MET A 41 3.43 -14.55 -2.81
C MET A 41 4.08 -15.33 -1.68
N TYR A 42 3.47 -15.29 -0.51
CA TYR A 42 4.04 -15.86 0.72
C TYR A 42 3.61 -17.31 1.00
N ASN A 43 2.50 -17.76 0.42
CA ASN A 43 1.99 -19.12 0.55
C ASN A 43 1.33 -19.51 -0.79
N PRO A 44 2.13 -19.81 -1.82
CA PRO A 44 1.59 -20.17 -3.14
C PRO A 44 0.73 -21.43 -3.05
N GLU A 45 -0.27 -21.54 -3.93
CA GLU A 45 -1.05 -22.79 -3.99
C GLU A 45 -0.16 -24.00 -4.32
N GLY A 46 -0.22 -25.02 -3.47
CA GLY A 46 0.48 -26.30 -3.67
C GLY A 46 1.71 -26.43 -2.75
N ASN A 47 2.82 -26.89 -3.32
CA ASN A 47 4.11 -26.88 -2.61
C ASN A 47 4.71 -25.48 -2.67
N ASP A 48 5.26 -24.99 -1.56
CA ASP A 48 5.84 -23.64 -1.45
C ASP A 48 7.31 -23.60 -1.88
N GLU A 49 7.97 -24.75 -1.90
CA GLU A 49 9.41 -24.85 -2.15
C GLU A 49 9.83 -24.10 -3.43
N ASP A 50 10.69 -23.10 -3.23
CA ASP A 50 11.28 -22.24 -4.27
C ASP A 50 10.29 -21.36 -5.06
N ARG A 51 9.05 -21.17 -4.56
CA ARG A 51 7.97 -20.47 -5.27
C ARG A 51 7.53 -19.17 -4.63
N GLU A 52 8.17 -18.77 -3.53
CA GLU A 52 7.88 -17.50 -2.87
C GLU A 52 8.60 -16.34 -3.59
N TRP A 53 7.92 -15.20 -3.64
CA TRP A 53 8.48 -14.00 -4.25
C TRP A 53 7.94 -12.71 -3.63
N ILE A 54 8.72 -11.64 -3.76
CA ILE A 54 8.44 -10.30 -3.25
C ILE A 54 8.63 -9.33 -4.41
N GLU A 55 7.60 -8.57 -4.76
CA GLU A 55 7.69 -7.46 -5.70
C GLU A 55 7.88 -6.14 -4.96
N ALA A 56 8.75 -5.30 -5.47
CA ALA A 56 8.89 -3.93 -5.00
C ALA A 56 9.13 -2.96 -6.16
N ILE A 57 8.72 -1.70 -5.96
CA ILE A 57 8.92 -0.59 -6.88
C ILE A 57 9.75 0.52 -6.22
N ASN A 58 10.63 1.16 -6.99
CA ASN A 58 11.32 2.38 -6.57
C ASN A 58 10.49 3.61 -6.93
N LEU A 59 9.91 4.30 -5.95
CA LEU A 59 9.16 5.54 -6.13
C LEU A 59 10.03 6.80 -6.04
N GLY A 60 11.23 6.66 -5.48
CA GLY A 60 12.20 7.76 -5.35
C GLY A 60 13.18 7.83 -6.51
N GLU A 61 14.30 8.50 -6.28
CA GLU A 61 15.36 8.61 -7.30
C GLU A 61 16.08 7.28 -7.55
N SER A 62 16.79 7.19 -8.67
CA SER A 62 17.56 5.98 -9.02
C SER A 62 18.65 5.71 -7.97
N ILE A 63 18.78 4.45 -7.55
CA ILE A 63 19.72 4.03 -6.50
C ILE A 63 20.53 2.81 -6.91
N ASN A 64 21.73 2.68 -6.35
CA ASN A 64 22.60 1.54 -6.62
C ASN A 64 22.38 0.46 -5.56
N ILE A 65 21.88 -0.69 -5.99
CA ILE A 65 21.78 -1.89 -5.14
C ILE A 65 23.15 -2.55 -5.10
N LYS A 66 23.68 -2.71 -3.89
CA LYS A 66 24.85 -3.54 -3.63
C LYS A 66 24.39 -4.95 -3.28
N THR A 67 24.89 -5.97 -3.96
CA THR A 67 24.57 -7.39 -3.70
C THR A 67 25.70 -8.07 -2.92
N GLY A 68 25.52 -9.36 -2.63
CA GLY A 68 26.53 -10.18 -1.96
C GLY A 68 26.65 -9.93 -0.44
N LYS A 69 27.70 -10.49 0.16
CA LYS A 69 27.87 -10.56 1.63
C LYS A 69 27.92 -9.20 2.34
N GLN A 70 28.22 -8.12 1.63
CA GLN A 70 28.30 -6.76 2.19
C GLN A 70 27.29 -5.81 1.55
N GLY A 71 26.29 -6.35 0.85
CA GLY A 71 25.26 -5.58 0.17
C GLY A 71 24.02 -5.38 1.00
N TRP A 72 22.91 -5.15 0.31
CA TRP A 72 21.56 -5.08 0.84
C TRP A 72 21.07 -6.45 1.31
N ARG A 73 19.96 -6.45 2.04
CA ARG A 73 19.32 -7.66 2.59
C ARG A 73 17.81 -7.64 2.39
N ILE A 74 17.25 -8.83 2.18
CA ILE A 74 15.86 -9.12 2.57
C ILE A 74 15.89 -9.62 4.00
N PHE A 75 15.07 -9.05 4.87
CA PHE A 75 14.84 -9.55 6.22
C PHE A 75 13.50 -10.27 6.28
N ASP A 76 13.50 -11.54 6.70
CA ASP A 76 12.33 -12.40 6.89
C ASP A 76 12.22 -12.93 8.34
N GLY A 77 12.89 -12.25 9.27
CA GLY A 77 13.31 -12.80 10.57
C GLY A 77 14.81 -13.10 10.61
N LYS A 78 15.46 -13.25 9.45
CA LYS A 78 16.92 -13.34 9.28
C LYS A 78 17.38 -12.43 8.15
N ASN A 79 18.63 -11.95 8.19
CA ASN A 79 19.20 -11.14 7.12
C ASN A 79 19.67 -12.02 5.95
N ARG A 80 18.94 -12.01 4.84
CA ARG A 80 19.18 -12.82 3.63
C ARG A 80 19.96 -12.02 2.59
N ILE A 81 20.97 -12.64 2.01
CA ILE A 81 21.85 -12.02 1.02
C ILE A 81 21.11 -11.94 -0.33
N LEU A 82 21.21 -10.80 -1.00
CA LEU A 82 20.86 -10.67 -2.42
C LEU A 82 21.99 -11.27 -3.28
N LYS A 83 21.67 -12.22 -4.16
CA LYS A 83 22.61 -12.82 -5.10
C LYS A 83 22.75 -11.97 -6.36
N GLY A 84 23.76 -12.28 -7.18
CA GLY A 84 24.03 -11.59 -8.45
C GLY A 84 24.96 -10.39 -8.32
N ASN A 85 25.02 -9.58 -9.36
CA ASN A 85 25.87 -8.40 -9.45
C ASN A 85 25.16 -7.14 -8.93
N ASN A 86 25.94 -6.14 -8.52
CA ASN A 86 25.41 -4.81 -8.24
C ASN A 86 24.67 -4.25 -9.47
N LEU A 87 23.62 -3.48 -9.23
CA LEU A 87 22.82 -2.89 -10.29
C LEU A 87 22.25 -1.54 -9.89
N THR A 88 21.86 -0.73 -10.87
CA THR A 88 21.07 0.48 -10.63
C THR A 88 19.59 0.13 -10.71
N TRP A 89 18.85 0.50 -9.68
CA TRP A 89 17.39 0.43 -9.59
C TRP A 89 16.83 1.80 -9.94
N HIS A 90 16.28 1.91 -11.16
CA HIS A 90 15.79 3.17 -11.68
C HIS A 90 14.48 3.60 -11.02
N LYS A 91 14.18 4.90 -11.05
CA LYS A 91 12.88 5.43 -10.62
C LYS A 91 11.75 4.82 -11.45
N GLY A 92 10.70 4.36 -10.78
CA GLY A 92 9.53 3.69 -11.35
C GLY A 92 9.78 2.24 -11.77
N GLU A 93 11.00 1.71 -11.62
CA GLU A 93 11.32 0.34 -12.01
C GLU A 93 10.85 -0.65 -10.92
N ILE A 94 10.32 -1.79 -11.36
CA ILE A 94 9.93 -2.91 -10.50
C ILE A 94 11.05 -3.95 -10.49
N ILE A 95 11.41 -4.41 -9.30
CA ILE A 95 12.30 -5.54 -9.08
C ILE A 95 11.52 -6.63 -8.34
N ILE A 96 11.72 -7.88 -8.76
CA ILE A 96 11.12 -9.05 -8.12
C ILE A 96 12.23 -9.85 -7.44
N PHE A 97 12.13 -9.97 -6.13
CA PHE A 97 12.98 -10.83 -5.33
C PHE A 97 12.38 -12.23 -5.30
N VAL A 98 13.16 -13.23 -5.66
CA VAL A 98 12.69 -14.61 -5.83
C VAL A 98 13.59 -15.58 -5.07
N GLN A 99 13.04 -16.72 -4.62
CA GLN A 99 13.87 -17.78 -4.05
C GLN A 99 14.75 -18.44 -5.12
N ASN A 100 14.14 -18.72 -6.28
CA ASN A 100 14.75 -19.41 -7.41
C ASN A 100 14.23 -18.83 -8.74
N ALA A 101 15.12 -18.20 -9.51
CA ALA A 101 14.75 -17.51 -10.74
C ALA A 101 14.23 -18.46 -11.83
N ASN A 102 14.80 -19.67 -11.93
CA ASN A 102 14.37 -20.65 -12.94
C ASN A 102 12.97 -21.18 -12.63
N LYS A 103 12.72 -21.49 -11.36
CA LYS A 103 11.39 -21.94 -10.91
C LYS A 103 10.35 -20.85 -11.14
N PHE A 104 10.67 -19.62 -10.76
CA PHE A 104 9.81 -18.45 -10.98
C PHE A 104 9.48 -18.25 -12.47
N LEU A 105 10.49 -18.23 -13.36
CA LEU A 105 10.27 -18.04 -14.80
C LEU A 105 9.56 -19.21 -15.48
N SER A 106 9.56 -20.40 -14.87
CA SER A 106 8.74 -21.52 -15.37
C SER A 106 7.24 -21.31 -15.11
N GLU A 107 6.89 -20.53 -14.10
CA GLU A 107 5.50 -20.20 -13.74
C GLU A 107 5.05 -18.87 -14.36
N TYR A 108 5.98 -17.92 -14.54
CA TYR A 108 5.73 -16.58 -15.08
C TYR A 108 6.66 -16.26 -16.28
N PRO A 109 6.57 -17.00 -17.40
CA PRO A 109 7.47 -16.83 -18.57
C PRO A 109 7.37 -15.46 -19.25
N GLU A 110 6.25 -14.76 -19.06
CA GLU A 110 5.99 -13.42 -19.57
C GLU A 110 6.75 -12.32 -18.82
N VAL A 111 7.17 -12.56 -17.58
CA VAL A 111 7.87 -11.56 -16.76
C VAL A 111 9.22 -11.21 -17.40
N LYS A 112 9.46 -9.91 -17.60
CA LYS A 112 10.72 -9.36 -18.15
C LYS A 112 11.45 -8.45 -17.16
N ASN A 113 10.88 -8.25 -15.97
CA ASN A 113 11.46 -7.44 -14.91
C ASN A 113 12.77 -8.05 -14.41
N LYS A 114 13.61 -7.21 -13.79
CA LYS A 114 14.83 -7.68 -13.14
C LYS A 114 14.48 -8.60 -11.97
N LEU A 115 15.10 -9.77 -11.94
CA LEU A 115 14.99 -10.73 -10.85
C LEU A 115 16.24 -10.67 -9.97
N ILE A 116 16.05 -10.67 -8.65
CA ILE A 116 17.15 -10.80 -7.68
C ILE A 116 16.87 -12.02 -6.80
N GLU A 117 17.73 -13.02 -6.87
CA GLU A 117 17.58 -14.19 -6.03
C GLU A 117 18.01 -13.92 -4.58
N SER A 118 17.27 -14.46 -3.61
CA SER A 118 17.65 -14.45 -2.20
C SER A 118 17.02 -15.63 -1.46
N SER A 119 17.71 -16.17 -0.45
CA SER A 119 17.26 -17.36 0.30
C SER A 119 16.30 -17.03 1.45
N PHE A 120 15.39 -16.07 1.24
CA PHE A 120 14.32 -15.79 2.22
C PHE A 120 13.33 -16.94 2.27
N TYR A 121 12.59 -17.00 3.37
CA TYR A 121 11.49 -17.90 3.61
C TYR A 121 10.36 -17.08 4.23
N LEU A 122 9.23 -17.00 3.54
CA LEU A 122 8.06 -16.32 4.06
C LEU A 122 7.25 -17.35 4.86
N LYS A 123 6.81 -16.98 6.05
CA LYS A 123 6.00 -17.91 6.84
C LYS A 123 4.56 -17.88 6.35
N ASN A 124 3.90 -19.03 6.38
CA ASN A 124 2.51 -19.17 5.92
C ASN A 124 1.49 -18.59 6.92
N ASP A 125 1.89 -18.25 8.15
CA ASP A 125 1.01 -17.72 9.18
C ASP A 125 1.05 -16.19 9.25
N GLU A 126 2.21 -15.61 9.55
CA GLU A 126 2.47 -14.18 9.63
C GLU A 126 3.96 -13.86 9.53
N GLY A 127 4.28 -12.66 9.07
CA GLY A 127 5.67 -12.28 8.86
C GLY A 127 5.89 -10.79 8.71
N VAL A 128 7.16 -10.43 8.83
CA VAL A 128 7.66 -9.08 8.56
C VAL A 128 8.79 -9.19 7.55
N ILE A 129 8.59 -8.58 6.39
CA ILE A 129 9.57 -8.48 5.32
C ILE A 129 10.17 -7.08 5.38
N LYS A 130 11.49 -6.96 5.27
CA LYS A 130 12.15 -5.65 5.09
C LYS A 130 13.18 -5.70 3.98
N ILE A 131 13.29 -4.61 3.24
CA ILE A 131 14.42 -4.35 2.36
C ILE A 131 15.37 -3.41 3.13
N ILE A 132 16.60 -3.88 3.34
CA ILE A 132 17.59 -3.19 4.19
C ILE A 132 18.84 -2.89 3.36
N GLU A 133 19.28 -1.63 3.39
CA GLU A 133 20.52 -1.19 2.75
C GLU A 133 21.78 -1.71 3.48
N ASP A 134 22.95 -1.65 2.86
CA ASP A 134 24.21 -2.11 3.45
C ASP A 134 24.63 -1.34 4.72
N ASN A 135 24.18 -0.09 4.87
CA ASN A 135 24.35 0.70 6.09
C ASN A 135 23.32 0.37 7.20
N LYS A 136 22.47 -0.65 7.00
CA LYS A 136 21.40 -1.12 7.89
C LYS A 136 20.15 -0.23 7.95
N ASN A 137 20.03 0.76 7.07
CA ASN A 137 18.79 1.52 6.94
C ASN A 137 17.68 0.64 6.35
N VAL A 138 16.50 0.69 6.95
CA VAL A 138 15.30 0.03 6.42
C VAL A 138 14.71 0.93 5.35
N LEU A 139 14.68 0.43 4.11
CA LEU A 139 14.15 1.15 2.95
C LEU A 139 12.67 0.87 2.71
N ALA A 140 12.23 -0.35 3.03
CA ALA A 140 10.84 -0.78 2.94
C ALA A 140 10.53 -1.82 4.02
N GLU A 141 9.27 -1.85 4.48
CA GLU A 141 8.75 -2.83 5.42
C GLU A 141 7.35 -3.28 4.96
N PHE A 142 7.11 -4.58 4.97
CA PHE A 142 5.81 -5.18 4.66
C PHE A 142 5.46 -6.17 5.77
N LYS A 143 4.33 -5.96 6.43
CA LYS A 143 3.81 -6.83 7.48
C LYS A 143 2.58 -7.55 6.97
N TYR A 144 2.49 -8.84 7.23
CA TYR A 144 1.35 -9.63 6.78
C TYR A 144 0.99 -10.71 7.80
N ASN A 145 -0.25 -11.18 7.70
CA ASN A 145 -0.72 -12.40 8.31
C ASN A 145 -1.75 -13.05 7.38
N SER A 146 -1.95 -14.35 7.53
CA SER A 146 -2.78 -15.18 6.67
C SER A 146 -4.27 -14.82 6.65
N ASN A 147 -4.75 -14.07 7.64
CA ASN A 147 -6.14 -13.58 7.63
C ASN A 147 -6.36 -12.46 6.60
N LEU A 148 -5.29 -11.90 6.03
CA LEU A 148 -5.37 -10.90 4.95
C LEU A 148 -5.65 -11.53 3.57
N GLY A 149 -5.51 -12.86 3.45
CA GLY A 149 -5.65 -13.63 2.21
C GLY A 149 -4.33 -14.20 1.70
N GLY A 150 -4.32 -14.69 0.47
CA GLY A 150 -3.14 -15.26 -0.21
C GLY A 150 -2.61 -16.55 0.45
N ASN A 151 -3.46 -17.24 1.20
CA ASN A 151 -3.06 -18.33 2.09
C ASN A 151 -3.18 -19.71 1.42
N GLY A 152 -2.30 -20.03 0.47
CA GLY A 152 -2.31 -21.32 -0.22
C GLY A 152 -3.46 -21.46 -1.22
N ASN A 153 -4.16 -20.36 -1.51
CA ASN A 153 -5.30 -20.32 -2.43
C ASN A 153 -4.90 -19.84 -3.85
N GLY A 154 -3.62 -19.55 -4.05
CA GLY A 154 -3.05 -19.17 -5.33
C GLY A 154 -3.12 -17.67 -5.61
N TYR A 155 -3.65 -16.85 -4.71
CA TYR A 155 -3.56 -15.39 -4.79
C TYR A 155 -2.38 -14.90 -3.95
N SER A 156 -1.92 -13.70 -4.25
CA SER A 156 -0.89 -12.97 -3.51
C SER A 156 -1.50 -12.01 -2.48
N LEU A 157 -0.67 -11.34 -1.70
CA LEU A 157 -1.04 -10.12 -0.99
C LEU A 157 -0.45 -8.91 -1.71
N ILE A 158 -1.26 -7.89 -1.96
CA ILE A 158 -0.84 -6.63 -2.59
C ILE A 158 -0.88 -5.47 -1.59
N TYR A 159 -0.02 -4.48 -1.81
CA TYR A 159 -0.11 -3.17 -1.18
C TYR A 159 -0.88 -2.21 -2.10
N GLU A 160 -2.07 -1.82 -1.67
CA GLU A 160 -2.92 -0.90 -2.41
C GLU A 160 -3.55 0.08 -1.42
N ASN A 161 -3.54 1.38 -1.76
CA ASN A 161 -4.25 2.41 -1.00
C ASN A 161 -3.87 2.51 0.49
N GLY A 162 -2.63 2.15 0.86
CA GLY A 162 -2.15 2.19 2.24
C GLY A 162 -2.40 0.91 3.03
N GLN A 163 -2.94 -0.13 2.39
CA GLN A 163 -3.31 -1.39 3.04
C GLN A 163 -2.69 -2.59 2.34
N VAL A 164 -2.53 -3.66 3.11
CA VAL A 164 -2.23 -4.99 2.60
C VAL A 164 -3.56 -5.75 2.47
N ILE A 165 -3.88 -6.19 1.26
CA ILE A 165 -5.10 -6.94 0.94
C ILE A 165 -4.76 -8.13 0.04
N GLU A 166 -5.65 -9.12 -0.04
CA GLU A 166 -5.55 -10.17 -1.06
C GLU A 166 -5.62 -9.58 -2.48
N GLY A 167 -4.72 -10.05 -3.32
CA GLY A 167 -4.68 -9.73 -4.74
C GLY A 167 -5.89 -10.29 -5.49
N ARG A 168 -6.13 -9.72 -6.67
CA ARG A 168 -7.26 -10.05 -7.54
C ARG A 168 -6.88 -11.05 -8.62
N THR A 169 -5.59 -11.23 -8.86
CA THR A 169 -5.05 -12.05 -9.94
C THR A 169 -4.73 -13.44 -9.41
N TYR A 170 -5.37 -14.47 -9.95
CA TYR A 170 -4.96 -15.85 -9.68
C TYR A 170 -3.53 -16.06 -10.19
N LYS A 171 -2.67 -16.62 -9.32
CA LYS A 171 -1.20 -16.68 -9.40
C LYS A 171 -0.46 -15.35 -9.14
N GLY A 172 -1.17 -14.29 -8.76
CA GLY A 172 -0.59 -12.96 -8.57
C GLY A 172 -0.28 -12.26 -9.89
N SER A 173 0.22 -11.03 -9.80
CA SER A 173 0.52 -10.15 -10.94
C SER A 173 1.99 -9.70 -11.00
N PRO A 174 2.97 -10.62 -10.91
CA PRO A 174 4.37 -10.22 -10.83
C PRO A 174 4.81 -9.37 -12.02
N GLY A 175 5.51 -8.29 -11.72
CA GLY A 175 6.00 -7.31 -12.66
C GLY A 175 5.01 -6.19 -13.00
N ILE A 176 3.82 -6.18 -12.41
CA ILE A 176 2.73 -5.24 -12.74
C ILE A 176 2.29 -4.48 -11.49
N TYR A 177 2.55 -3.17 -11.47
CA TYR A 177 2.07 -2.27 -10.43
C TYR A 177 1.44 -1.01 -11.02
N PRO A 178 0.24 -0.58 -10.53
CA PRO A 178 -0.64 -1.29 -9.60
C PRO A 178 -1.20 -2.58 -10.22
N GLU A 179 -1.61 -3.53 -9.36
CA GLU A 179 -2.25 -4.78 -9.80
C GLU A 179 -3.49 -4.48 -10.69
N PRO A 180 -3.75 -5.25 -11.76
CA PRO A 180 -4.96 -5.11 -12.55
C PRO A 180 -6.25 -5.20 -11.72
N SER A 181 -7.18 -4.27 -11.95
CA SER A 181 -8.44 -4.23 -11.19
C SER A 181 -9.40 -5.38 -11.50
N GLN A 182 -9.21 -6.08 -12.63
CA GLN A 182 -10.03 -7.21 -13.03
C GLN A 182 -9.60 -8.47 -12.28
N ARG A 183 -10.54 -9.10 -11.57
CA ARG A 183 -10.29 -10.37 -10.89
C ARG A 183 -10.12 -11.48 -11.91
N THR A 184 -9.00 -12.19 -11.87
CA THR A 184 -8.84 -13.45 -12.59
C THR A 184 -9.09 -14.59 -11.61
N GLU A 185 -10.07 -15.44 -11.92
CA GLU A 185 -10.37 -16.59 -11.07
C GLU A 185 -9.47 -17.77 -11.42
N LYS A 186 -9.22 -18.62 -10.43
CA LYS A 186 -8.66 -19.95 -10.65
C LYS A 186 -9.47 -20.66 -11.73
N PRO A 187 -8.84 -21.22 -12.78
CA PRO A 187 -9.53 -22.02 -13.77
C PRO A 187 -10.32 -23.11 -13.08
N LYS A 188 -11.65 -23.14 -13.29
CA LYS A 188 -12.46 -24.25 -12.82
C LYS A 188 -11.99 -25.48 -13.57
N ASN A 189 -11.52 -26.48 -12.83
CA ASN A 189 -11.36 -27.83 -13.38
C ASN A 189 -12.75 -28.32 -13.76
N ASN A 190 -13.20 -27.97 -14.97
CA ASN A 190 -14.31 -28.63 -15.59
C ASN A 190 -13.80 -30.03 -15.93
N THR A 191 -14.00 -30.99 -15.02
CA THR A 191 -14.28 -32.34 -15.48
C THR A 191 -15.50 -32.20 -16.37
N SER A 192 -15.29 -32.19 -17.69
CA SER A 192 -16.35 -32.23 -18.68
C SER A 192 -17.12 -33.54 -18.51
N THR A 193 -18.10 -33.56 -17.62
CA THR A 193 -19.31 -34.33 -17.86
C THR A 193 -20.08 -33.56 -18.92
N TYR A 194 -20.01 -34.05 -20.16
CA TYR A 194 -20.95 -33.65 -21.21
C TYR A 194 -22.36 -33.97 -20.71
N GLN A 195 -23.06 -32.96 -20.18
CA GLN A 195 -24.52 -32.97 -20.16
C GLN A 195 -25.00 -32.29 -21.44
N THR A 196 -25.37 -33.14 -22.38
CA THR A 196 -26.11 -32.82 -23.58
C THR A 196 -27.41 -32.09 -23.22
N VAL A 197 -27.50 -30.83 -23.61
CA VAL A 197 -28.80 -30.15 -23.75
C VAL A 197 -29.35 -30.56 -25.11
N SER A 198 -30.28 -31.50 -25.09
CA SER A 198 -31.08 -31.89 -26.25
C SER A 198 -31.86 -30.68 -26.77
N SER A 199 -31.52 -30.21 -27.96
CA SER A 199 -32.46 -29.56 -28.86
C SER A 199 -32.73 -30.53 -30.01
N SER A 200 -33.98 -30.93 -30.14
CA SER A 200 -34.48 -31.78 -31.20
C SER A 200 -34.54 -31.00 -32.51
N GLN A 201 -33.82 -31.48 -33.53
CA GLN A 201 -34.27 -31.62 -34.93
C GLN A 201 -33.07 -31.91 -35.85
N GLN A 202 -32.80 -33.20 -36.11
CA GLN A 202 -32.67 -33.74 -37.48
C GLN A 202 -32.39 -35.25 -37.45
N THR A 203 -33.26 -35.97 -38.16
CA THR A 203 -33.00 -37.16 -39.00
C THR A 203 -31.52 -37.28 -39.44
N THR A 204 -30.82 -38.41 -39.46
CA THR A 204 -31.17 -39.82 -39.72
C THR A 204 -29.95 -40.72 -39.47
N LEU A 205 -30.20 -41.98 -39.10
CA LEU A 205 -29.46 -43.21 -39.46
C LEU A 205 -28.00 -43.42 -38.98
N ASN A 206 -27.91 -44.26 -37.93
CA ASN A 206 -27.01 -45.40 -37.71
C ASN A 206 -25.71 -45.51 -38.53
N THR A 207 -24.58 -45.66 -37.82
CA THR A 207 -23.91 -46.98 -37.68
C THR A 207 -22.86 -47.00 -36.56
N THR A 208 -22.91 -48.10 -35.82
CA THR A 208 -22.02 -48.56 -34.75
C THR A 208 -20.72 -49.13 -35.32
N SER A 209 -19.57 -48.90 -34.66
CA SER A 209 -18.68 -49.98 -34.15
C SER A 209 -17.30 -49.50 -33.70
N SER A 210 -17.05 -49.75 -32.41
CA SER A 210 -15.97 -50.62 -31.89
C SER A 210 -14.51 -50.26 -32.15
N GLN A 211 -13.82 -50.07 -31.02
CA GLN A 211 -12.37 -50.08 -30.82
C GLN A 211 -11.69 -51.35 -31.36
N GLN A 212 -10.45 -51.19 -31.86
CA GLN A 212 -9.41 -52.19 -31.64
C GLN A 212 -8.00 -51.54 -31.58
N ILE A 213 -7.21 -52.07 -30.67
CA ILE A 213 -5.87 -51.68 -30.20
C ILE A 213 -4.81 -52.36 -31.05
N ILE A 214 -3.70 -51.67 -31.38
CA ILE A 214 -2.36 -52.30 -31.56
C ILE A 214 -1.26 -51.34 -31.03
N GLN A 215 -0.32 -51.91 -30.28
CA GLN A 215 0.86 -51.29 -29.66
C GLN A 215 2.12 -51.29 -30.59
N ASN A 216 3.17 -50.60 -30.11
CA ASN A 216 4.61 -50.68 -30.47
C ASN A 216 5.03 -49.90 -31.75
N GLU A 217 6.18 -49.24 -31.84
CA GLU A 217 7.45 -49.32 -31.11
C GLU A 217 8.32 -48.06 -31.38
N THR A 218 9.33 -47.90 -30.52
CA THR A 218 10.44 -46.94 -30.47
C THR A 218 11.25 -46.76 -31.77
N ASN A 219 11.75 -45.55 -32.05
CA ASN A 219 13.18 -45.29 -32.34
C ASN A 219 13.54 -43.80 -32.48
N GLN A 220 14.77 -43.52 -32.05
CA GLN A 220 15.44 -42.22 -31.88
C GLN A 220 16.17 -41.78 -33.20
N PRO A 221 17.01 -40.71 -33.22
CA PRO A 221 16.92 -39.61 -34.17
C PRO A 221 18.00 -39.66 -35.28
N THR A 222 17.92 -38.78 -36.27
CA THR A 222 19.12 -38.48 -37.08
C THR A 222 19.13 -37.06 -37.63
N THR A 223 20.30 -36.47 -37.48
CA THR A 223 20.83 -35.16 -37.84
C THR A 223 20.88 -34.93 -39.35
N SER A 224 20.68 -33.69 -39.80
CA SER A 224 21.49 -33.12 -40.89
C SER A 224 21.45 -31.59 -40.89
N LYS A 225 22.64 -31.01 -41.02
CA LYS A 225 22.96 -29.60 -41.28
C LYS A 225 22.92 -29.37 -42.79
N GLU A 226 22.52 -28.18 -43.25
CA GLU A 226 23.21 -27.32 -44.25
C GLU A 226 22.34 -26.05 -44.47
N SER A 227 22.75 -24.86 -44.00
CA SER A 227 23.47 -23.80 -44.73
C SER A 227 22.86 -23.40 -46.08
N LEU A 228 22.42 -22.13 -46.19
CA LEU A 228 22.97 -21.13 -47.14
C LEU A 228 22.38 -19.73 -46.84
N LYS A 229 23.25 -18.73 -46.87
CA LYS A 229 22.95 -17.29 -46.81
C LYS A 229 22.60 -16.79 -48.21
N GLU A 230 21.70 -15.81 -48.31
CA GLU A 230 21.94 -14.62 -49.15
C GLU A 230 21.04 -13.45 -48.78
N GLU A 231 21.58 -12.27 -49.02
CA GLU A 231 21.19 -10.94 -48.58
C GLU A 231 20.68 -10.16 -49.80
N ASN A 232 19.57 -9.40 -49.70
CA ASN A 232 19.49 -7.98 -50.07
C ASN A 232 18.05 -7.41 -50.18
N LYS A 233 17.86 -6.31 -49.43
CA LYS A 233 17.38 -4.99 -49.88
C LYS A 233 15.88 -4.77 -50.20
N THR A 234 15.23 -4.17 -49.21
CA THR A 234 14.30 -3.01 -49.25
C THR A 234 13.32 -2.85 -50.41
N THR A 235 12.03 -2.88 -50.09
CA THR A 235 11.03 -1.95 -50.66
C THR A 235 9.98 -1.62 -49.61
N SER A 236 9.84 -0.33 -49.37
CA SER A 236 8.91 0.31 -48.45
C SER A 236 7.51 0.34 -49.06
N THR A 237 6.52 -0.15 -48.33
CA THR A 237 5.10 0.12 -48.63
C THR A 237 4.44 0.57 -47.34
N PHE A 238 4.20 1.88 -47.25
CA PHE A 238 3.42 2.51 -46.19
C PHE A 238 1.96 2.09 -46.35
N SER A 239 1.49 1.22 -45.47
CA SER A 239 0.06 1.01 -45.25
C SER A 239 -0.38 1.89 -44.10
N ASN A 240 -1.18 2.91 -44.42
CA ASN A 240 -1.91 3.72 -43.45
C ASN A 240 -2.84 2.83 -42.63
N ILE A 241 -2.45 2.53 -41.39
CA ILE A 241 -3.35 1.99 -40.38
C ILE A 241 -3.79 3.18 -39.53
N SER A 242 -5.07 3.53 -39.67
CA SER A 242 -5.75 4.49 -38.82
C SER A 242 -5.48 4.16 -37.34
N GLN A 243 -4.84 5.08 -36.65
CA GLN A 243 -4.74 5.07 -35.19
C GLN A 243 -6.16 5.20 -34.64
N THR A 244 -6.75 4.08 -34.22
CA THR A 244 -7.80 4.12 -33.20
C THR A 244 -7.09 4.42 -31.88
N THR A 245 -7.17 5.69 -31.47
CA THR A 245 -6.83 6.13 -30.11
C THR A 245 -7.44 5.18 -29.08
N PRO A 246 -6.66 4.65 -28.13
CA PRO A 246 -7.23 3.95 -26.99
C PRO A 246 -8.07 4.95 -26.19
N THR A 247 -9.35 4.61 -26.00
CA THR A 247 -10.27 5.35 -25.15
C THR A 247 -9.70 5.42 -23.75
N ASN A 248 -9.17 6.60 -23.40
CA ASN A 248 -8.63 6.97 -22.10
C ASN A 248 -9.57 6.46 -20.97
N SER A 249 -9.05 5.59 -20.09
CA SER A 249 -9.72 5.29 -18.83
C SER A 249 -9.79 6.60 -18.03
N GLU A 250 -10.98 7.06 -17.67
CA GLU A 250 -11.12 8.21 -16.77
C GLU A 250 -10.42 7.88 -15.45
N GLU A 251 -9.23 8.46 -15.23
CA GLU A 251 -8.49 8.32 -13.98
C GLU A 251 -9.17 9.20 -12.94
N TYR A 252 -9.88 8.58 -11.99
CA TYR A 252 -10.54 9.29 -10.91
C TYR A 252 -9.55 9.63 -9.81
N THR A 253 -9.56 10.89 -9.36
CA THR A 253 -8.68 11.39 -8.29
C THR A 253 -9.38 11.42 -6.94
N LEU A 254 -10.14 10.37 -6.61
CA LEU A 254 -10.93 10.28 -5.38
C LEU A 254 -10.38 9.22 -4.42
N LEU A 255 -10.37 9.51 -3.13
CA LEU A 255 -10.09 8.52 -2.09
C LEU A 255 -10.98 8.74 -0.86
N ILE A 256 -11.22 7.69 -0.07
CA ILE A 256 -11.87 7.82 1.24
C ILE A 256 -10.79 8.22 2.24
N THR A 257 -11.04 9.27 3.03
CA THR A 257 -10.08 9.80 4.03
C THR A 257 -10.46 9.50 5.46
N GLU A 258 -11.75 9.38 5.74
CA GLU A 258 -12.26 9.18 7.09
C GLU A 258 -13.63 8.51 7.05
N PHE A 259 -13.93 7.62 7.99
CA PHE A 259 -15.29 7.15 8.21
C PHE A 259 -15.53 6.81 9.67
N LEU A 260 -16.78 6.94 10.12
CA LEU A 260 -17.17 6.68 11.50
C LEU A 260 -18.18 5.52 11.55
N PRO A 261 -17.75 4.33 12.00
CA PRO A 261 -18.60 3.13 11.99
C PRO A 261 -19.33 2.82 13.30
N ASN A 262 -18.97 3.45 14.41
CA ASN A 262 -19.56 3.15 15.72
C ASN A 262 -19.77 4.41 16.55
N LEU A 263 -20.99 4.92 16.51
CA LEU A 263 -21.42 6.11 17.23
C LEU A 263 -21.98 5.75 18.60
N LYS A 264 -21.83 6.68 19.54
CA LYS A 264 -22.64 6.77 20.73
C LYS A 264 -23.85 7.65 20.47
N GLY A 265 -25.03 7.05 20.46
CA GLY A 265 -26.28 7.78 20.24
C GLY A 265 -26.54 8.11 18.76
N LYS A 266 -27.61 8.87 18.49
CA LYS A 266 -28.23 8.97 17.15
C LYS A 266 -28.00 10.33 16.46
N ASP A 267 -27.42 11.31 17.14
CA ASP A 267 -27.54 12.72 16.75
C ASP A 267 -26.54 13.20 15.68
N MET A 268 -25.41 12.48 15.46
CA MET A 268 -24.39 12.88 14.46
C MET A 268 -24.37 12.00 13.19
N GLY A 269 -24.93 10.79 13.24
CA GLY A 269 -24.95 9.87 12.09
C GLY A 269 -23.57 9.29 11.71
N GLU A 270 -23.58 8.11 11.07
CA GLU A 270 -22.34 7.50 10.55
C GLU A 270 -21.95 8.30 9.31
N PHE A 271 -20.66 8.46 9.04
CA PHE A 271 -20.24 9.20 7.85
C PHE A 271 -19.10 8.50 7.11
N VAL A 272 -18.97 8.86 5.84
CA VAL A 272 -17.82 8.57 4.98
C VAL A 272 -17.38 9.88 4.32
N GLU A 273 -16.11 10.22 4.48
CA GLU A 273 -15.48 11.38 3.87
C GLU A 273 -14.67 10.96 2.64
N ILE A 274 -14.85 11.71 1.56
CA ILE A 274 -14.16 11.51 0.29
C ILE A 274 -13.36 12.78 -0.05
N TYR A 275 -12.09 12.59 -0.38
CA TYR A 275 -11.18 13.65 -0.81
C TYR A 275 -10.90 13.55 -2.31
N ASN A 276 -10.95 14.69 -3.00
CA ASN A 276 -10.46 14.82 -4.35
C ASN A 276 -9.02 15.34 -4.34
N TYR A 277 -8.04 14.45 -4.55
CA TYR A 277 -6.62 14.81 -4.59
C TYR A 277 -6.15 15.33 -5.96
N GLY A 278 -7.06 15.43 -6.92
CA GLY A 278 -6.76 15.91 -8.26
C GLY A 278 -6.79 17.44 -8.38
N TYR A 279 -6.46 17.91 -9.58
CA TYR A 279 -6.47 19.32 -9.95
C TYR A 279 -7.74 19.73 -10.72
N LYS A 280 -8.69 18.81 -10.90
CA LYS A 280 -9.96 19.04 -11.59
C LYS A 280 -11.13 18.71 -10.67
N GLU A 281 -12.23 19.43 -10.83
CA GLU A 281 -13.48 19.10 -10.14
C GLU A 281 -13.99 17.74 -10.65
N VAL A 282 -14.48 16.92 -9.73
CA VAL A 282 -15.03 15.59 -10.04
C VAL A 282 -16.53 15.60 -9.80
N ASP A 283 -17.31 15.22 -10.83
CA ASP A 283 -18.73 14.94 -10.71
C ASP A 283 -18.94 13.53 -10.16
N LEU A 284 -19.70 13.42 -9.06
CA LEU A 284 -19.98 12.16 -8.38
C LEU A 284 -21.24 11.47 -8.90
N SER A 285 -21.95 12.04 -9.89
CA SER A 285 -23.23 11.52 -10.39
C SER A 285 -23.17 10.09 -10.95
N LYS A 286 -21.96 9.63 -11.32
CA LYS A 286 -21.67 8.25 -11.78
C LYS A 286 -20.78 7.48 -10.81
N ILE A 287 -20.52 8.03 -9.62
CA ILE A 287 -19.72 7.39 -8.59
C ILE A 287 -20.63 6.79 -7.53
N TYR A 288 -20.22 5.64 -7.01
CA TYR A 288 -20.95 4.88 -6.01
C TYR A 288 -20.05 4.59 -4.81
N LEU A 289 -20.61 4.78 -3.62
CA LEU A 289 -20.06 4.24 -2.38
C LEU A 289 -20.61 2.82 -2.20
N VAL A 290 -19.74 1.85 -1.99
CA VAL A 290 -20.10 0.46 -1.68
C VAL A 290 -19.65 0.16 -0.27
N ILE A 291 -20.56 -0.30 0.59
CA ILE A 291 -20.25 -0.71 1.97
C ILE A 291 -20.67 -2.17 2.11
N GLY A 292 -19.69 -3.05 2.31
CA GLY A 292 -19.84 -4.49 2.21
C GLY A 292 -20.41 -4.88 0.85
N ASN A 293 -21.69 -5.31 0.84
CA ASN A 293 -22.39 -5.76 -0.37
C ASN A 293 -23.45 -4.76 -0.86
N ARG A 294 -23.59 -3.59 -0.20
CA ARG A 294 -24.61 -2.59 -0.52
C ARG A 294 -23.98 -1.44 -1.30
N LYS A 295 -24.69 -0.95 -2.32
CA LYS A 295 -24.23 0.10 -3.24
C LYS A 295 -25.12 1.35 -3.10
N TYR A 296 -24.50 2.50 -2.90
CA TYR A 296 -25.13 3.80 -2.69
C TYR A 296 -24.63 4.78 -3.75
N LYS A 297 -25.55 5.45 -4.44
CA LYS A 297 -25.20 6.42 -5.48
C LYS A 297 -24.81 7.75 -4.83
N LEU A 298 -23.63 8.27 -5.16
CA LEU A 298 -23.18 9.58 -4.68
C LEU A 298 -23.79 10.72 -5.49
N TYR A 299 -23.72 11.94 -4.95
CA TYR A 299 -24.29 13.13 -5.58
C TYR A 299 -23.41 14.37 -5.44
N GLY A 300 -23.62 15.32 -6.34
CA GLY A 300 -22.90 16.59 -6.41
C GLY A 300 -21.46 16.45 -6.89
N ASN A 301 -20.66 17.47 -6.59
CA ASN A 301 -19.29 17.59 -7.10
C ASN A 301 -18.31 17.76 -5.93
N ILE A 302 -17.05 17.38 -6.16
CA ILE A 302 -15.94 17.68 -5.26
C ILE A 302 -14.91 18.52 -6.02
N LYS A 303 -14.70 19.76 -5.57
CA LYS A 303 -13.68 20.67 -6.11
C LYS A 303 -12.28 20.07 -5.99
N PRO A 304 -11.30 20.55 -6.78
CA PRO A 304 -9.89 20.17 -6.60
C PRO A 304 -9.43 20.36 -5.16
N GLN A 305 -8.63 19.44 -4.65
CA GLN A 305 -8.04 19.49 -3.30
C GLN A 305 -9.08 19.75 -2.19
N SER A 306 -10.30 19.21 -2.33
CA SER A 306 -11.40 19.46 -1.39
C SER A 306 -12.04 18.16 -0.91
N TYR A 307 -12.70 18.23 0.24
CA TYR A 307 -13.40 17.12 0.88
C TYR A 307 -14.90 17.19 0.66
N LYS A 308 -15.56 16.04 0.71
CA LYS A 308 -17.01 15.94 0.82
C LYS A 308 -17.38 14.80 1.76
N VAL A 309 -18.25 15.10 2.71
CA VAL A 309 -18.75 14.16 3.70
C VAL A 309 -20.13 13.68 3.28
N PHE A 310 -20.38 12.39 3.39
CA PHE A 310 -21.68 11.75 3.20
C PHE A 310 -22.13 11.11 4.50
N TYR A 311 -23.29 11.52 4.99
CA TYR A 311 -23.86 10.95 6.21
C TYR A 311 -24.83 9.83 5.89
N ASN A 312 -24.95 8.88 6.82
CA ASN A 312 -25.94 7.81 6.71
C ASN A 312 -27.38 8.34 6.75
N THR A 313 -27.61 9.50 7.34
CA THR A 313 -28.91 10.19 7.31
C THR A 313 -29.29 10.67 5.91
N GLU A 314 -28.32 10.85 5.02
CA GLU A 314 -28.52 11.28 3.63
C GLU A 314 -28.65 10.09 2.68
N LEU A 315 -27.78 9.09 2.81
CA LEU A 315 -27.67 7.96 1.89
C LEU A 315 -28.26 6.65 2.43
N ASN A 316 -28.71 6.63 3.68
CA ASN A 316 -29.27 5.48 4.38
C ASN A 316 -28.33 4.24 4.37
N PHE A 317 -27.03 4.47 4.53
CA PHE A 317 -26.06 3.38 4.69
C PHE A 317 -25.90 2.97 6.16
N ASN A 318 -25.28 1.80 6.36
CA ASN A 318 -24.77 1.40 7.66
C ASN A 318 -23.38 0.80 7.51
N ILE A 319 -22.47 1.10 8.44
CA ILE A 319 -21.13 0.53 8.52
C ILE A 319 -21.04 -0.41 9.72
N ARG A 320 -20.57 -1.65 9.56
CA ARG A 320 -20.59 -2.64 10.66
C ARG A 320 -19.54 -2.36 11.73
N ASN A 321 -19.94 -2.19 12.99
CA ASN A 321 -19.00 -2.00 14.10
C ASN A 321 -17.96 -3.12 14.35
N SER A 322 -18.05 -4.27 13.67
CA SER A 322 -17.14 -5.42 13.79
C SER A 322 -16.14 -5.56 12.63
N GLY A 323 -16.19 -4.64 11.67
CA GLY A 323 -15.37 -4.66 10.46
C GLY A 323 -16.23 -4.62 9.20
N ASP A 324 -15.78 -3.84 8.22
CA ASP A 324 -16.43 -3.70 6.92
C ASP A 324 -15.43 -3.30 5.84
N THR A 325 -15.88 -3.33 4.59
CA THR A 325 -15.14 -2.83 3.43
C THR A 325 -15.92 -1.70 2.78
N LEU A 326 -15.29 -0.54 2.63
CA LEU A 326 -15.84 0.61 1.92
C LEU A 326 -15.10 0.77 0.58
N LYS A 327 -15.83 0.98 -0.52
CA LYS A 327 -15.25 1.18 -1.86
C LYS A 327 -15.88 2.38 -2.55
N LEU A 328 -15.10 3.07 -3.36
CA LEU A 328 -15.60 3.97 -4.39
C LEU A 328 -15.56 3.23 -5.73
N MET A 329 -16.65 3.25 -6.47
CA MET A 329 -16.75 2.63 -7.79
C MET A 329 -17.32 3.59 -8.81
N ASP A 330 -16.85 3.49 -10.06
CA ASP A 330 -17.42 4.24 -11.17
C ASP A 330 -18.71 3.60 -11.72
N GLY A 331 -19.29 4.24 -12.75
CA GLY A 331 -20.50 3.77 -13.42
C GLY A 331 -20.34 2.46 -14.21
N LYS A 332 -19.10 2.00 -14.40
CA LYS A 332 -18.74 0.75 -15.09
C LYS A 332 -18.35 -0.36 -14.09
N ASN A 333 -18.50 -0.11 -12.79
CA ASN A 333 -18.07 -0.98 -11.69
C ASN A 333 -16.55 -1.15 -11.53
N ASN A 334 -15.75 -0.26 -12.11
CA ASN A 334 -14.33 -0.21 -11.78
C ASN A 334 -14.17 0.36 -10.37
N ILE A 335 -13.25 -0.22 -9.59
CA ILE A 335 -12.92 0.28 -8.25
C ILE A 335 -12.00 1.49 -8.41
N ILE A 336 -12.41 2.61 -7.82
CA ILE A 336 -11.63 3.84 -7.71
C ILE A 336 -10.79 3.81 -6.43
N PHE A 337 -11.39 3.38 -5.31
CA PHE A 337 -10.73 3.30 -4.01
C PHE A 337 -11.35 2.18 -3.18
N SER A 338 -10.57 1.56 -2.29
CA SER A 338 -11.06 0.54 -1.35
C SER A 338 -10.32 0.63 -0.02
N ILE A 339 -11.05 0.45 1.08
CA ILE A 339 -10.55 0.44 2.46
C ILE A 339 -11.34 -0.57 3.28
N SER A 340 -10.64 -1.46 3.99
CA SER A 340 -11.24 -2.37 4.97
C SER A 340 -10.73 -2.09 6.38
N TYR A 341 -11.57 -2.34 7.37
CA TYR A 341 -11.16 -2.44 8.77
C TYR A 341 -11.74 -3.70 9.38
N TYR A 342 -11.09 -4.22 10.40
CA TYR A 342 -11.41 -5.50 11.01
C TYR A 342 -11.48 -5.38 12.52
N GLY A 343 -12.32 -6.20 13.14
CA GLY A 343 -12.50 -6.23 14.58
C GLY A 343 -13.42 -5.11 15.09
N LYS A 344 -13.61 -5.11 16.42
CA LYS A 344 -14.51 -4.14 17.06
C LYS A 344 -13.97 -2.72 16.92
N SER A 345 -14.74 -1.87 16.24
CA SER A 345 -14.45 -0.44 16.11
C SER A 345 -14.54 0.28 17.46
N LYS A 346 -13.72 1.31 17.63
CA LYS A 346 -13.76 2.18 18.82
C LYS A 346 -15.02 3.05 18.77
N GLU A 347 -15.77 3.10 19.86
CA GLU A 347 -16.95 3.97 20.02
C GLU A 347 -16.53 5.44 19.91
N ASP A 348 -17.30 6.24 19.17
CA ASP A 348 -17.08 7.67 18.89
C ASP A 348 -15.72 8.01 18.27
N LYS A 349 -15.09 7.05 17.60
CA LYS A 349 -13.86 7.27 16.85
C LYS A 349 -14.10 7.01 15.38
N SER A 350 -13.54 7.88 14.56
CA SER A 350 -13.41 7.64 13.14
C SER A 350 -12.16 6.81 12.87
N PHE A 351 -12.20 6.03 11.81
CA PHE A 351 -11.01 5.45 11.22
C PHE A 351 -10.56 6.40 10.10
N ALA A 352 -9.37 6.96 10.27
CA ALA A 352 -8.89 8.08 9.46
C ALA A 352 -7.53 7.78 8.84
N ARG A 353 -7.33 8.27 7.62
CA ARG A 353 -6.10 8.16 6.86
C ARG A 353 -5.15 9.32 7.19
N ASP A 354 -3.91 9.00 7.55
CA ASP A 354 -2.85 10.01 7.71
C ASP A 354 -2.19 10.38 6.38
N ASP A 355 -1.35 11.43 6.41
CA ASP A 355 -0.64 11.93 5.22
C ASP A 355 0.26 10.86 4.58
N SER A 356 0.77 9.92 5.39
CA SER A 356 1.56 8.78 4.93
C SER A 356 0.71 7.62 4.41
N GLY A 357 -0.61 7.71 4.50
CA GLY A 357 -1.55 6.68 4.06
C GLY A 357 -1.84 5.57 5.04
N ASN A 358 -1.35 5.68 6.28
CA ASN A 358 -1.72 4.75 7.33
C ASN A 358 -3.08 5.11 7.90
N TRP A 359 -3.84 4.08 8.27
CA TRP A 359 -5.14 4.25 8.90
C TRP A 359 -5.06 4.08 10.41
N LYS A 360 -5.64 5.02 11.15
CA LYS A 360 -5.64 5.02 12.62
C LYS A 360 -6.99 5.49 13.14
N TRP A 361 -7.35 5.02 14.33
CA TRP A 361 -8.50 5.56 15.04
C TRP A 361 -8.18 6.95 15.59
N THR A 362 -9.02 7.94 15.31
CA THR A 362 -8.88 9.32 15.79
C THR A 362 -10.24 9.90 16.20
N ASN A 363 -10.24 11.15 16.70
CA ASN A 363 -11.47 11.90 16.88
C ASN A 363 -12.03 12.29 15.51
N PRO A 364 -13.33 12.10 15.26
CA PRO A 364 -13.95 12.45 13.99
C PRO A 364 -13.72 13.90 13.58
N MET A 365 -13.30 14.12 12.32
CA MET A 365 -12.99 15.45 11.78
C MET A 365 -13.64 15.66 10.39
N PRO A 366 -14.97 15.53 10.28
CA PRO A 366 -15.66 15.60 8.99
C PRO A 366 -15.50 16.98 8.34
N GLY A 367 -15.04 16.98 7.10
CA GLY A 367 -14.89 18.16 6.24
C GLY A 367 -13.55 18.87 6.38
N GLU A 368 -12.66 18.39 7.25
CA GLU A 368 -11.34 18.98 7.47
C GLU A 368 -10.25 17.90 7.39
N LYS A 369 -8.99 18.35 7.27
CA LYS A 369 -7.86 17.44 7.20
C LYS A 369 -7.65 16.73 8.54
N ASN A 370 -7.68 15.39 8.54
CA ASN A 370 -7.38 14.55 9.72
C ASN A 370 -6.14 14.99 10.51
N ILE A 371 -6.30 15.20 11.83
CA ILE A 371 -5.20 15.49 12.77
C ILE A 371 -5.05 14.33 13.76
N PHE A 372 -3.83 13.83 13.91
CA PHE A 372 -3.50 12.75 14.84
C PHE A 372 -2.67 13.31 16.01
N LEU A 373 -3.27 13.40 17.19
CA LEU A 373 -2.58 13.83 18.41
C LEU A 373 -1.64 12.70 18.89
N LYS A 374 -0.38 13.02 19.21
CA LYS A 374 0.47 12.14 20.03
C LYS A 374 -0.18 12.07 21.41
N GLU A 375 -0.57 10.88 21.86
CA GLU A 375 -1.12 10.71 23.22
C GLU A 375 -0.06 11.13 24.25
N GLU A 376 -0.24 12.30 24.87
CA GLU A 376 0.50 12.67 26.06
C GLU A 376 0.04 11.78 27.23
N PRO A 377 0.95 11.30 28.09
CA PRO A 377 0.55 10.57 29.27
C PRO A 377 -0.23 11.52 30.20
N GLN A 378 -1.56 11.34 30.28
CA GLN A 378 -2.38 12.07 31.23
C GLN A 378 -1.92 11.75 32.66
N SER A 379 -1.43 12.78 33.36
CA SER A 379 -1.13 12.70 34.78
C SER A 379 -2.41 12.44 35.56
N LYS A 380 -2.53 11.27 36.17
CA LYS A 380 -3.49 11.05 37.26
C LYS A 380 -3.01 11.89 38.45
N ILE A 381 -3.76 12.94 38.78
CA ILE A 381 -3.64 13.61 40.08
C ILE A 381 -4.27 12.67 41.11
N GLU A 382 -3.40 12.07 41.92
CA GLU A 382 -3.75 11.19 43.02
C GLU A 382 -4.08 12.06 44.24
N ASN A 383 -5.37 12.29 44.51
CA ASN A 383 -5.81 12.82 45.80
C ASN A 383 -6.22 11.66 46.70
N ASN A 384 -5.36 11.39 47.68
CA ASN A 384 -5.64 10.51 48.81
C ASN A 384 -6.68 11.17 49.73
N LYS A 385 -7.75 10.43 50.08
CA LYS A 385 -8.33 10.36 51.43
C LYS A 385 -9.45 9.30 51.48
N ASP A 386 -9.32 8.43 52.49
CA ASP A 386 -10.23 7.38 52.91
C ASP A 386 -11.70 7.81 52.99
N GLU A 387 -12.63 6.94 52.58
CA GLU A 387 -13.48 6.19 53.52
C GLU A 387 -14.32 5.14 52.78
N THR A 388 -14.68 4.11 53.54
CA THR A 388 -15.21 2.79 53.18
C THR A 388 -16.65 2.80 52.69
N VAL A 389 -17.01 1.84 51.82
CA VAL A 389 -18.04 0.79 52.07
C VAL A 389 -18.17 -0.12 50.84
N THR A 390 -18.25 -1.40 51.16
CA THR A 390 -18.25 -2.63 50.38
C THR A 390 -19.41 -2.83 49.39
N LYS A 391 -19.13 -3.52 48.27
CA LYS A 391 -19.76 -4.82 47.92
C LYS A 391 -19.04 -5.53 46.74
N ASN A 392 -18.62 -6.76 47.03
CA ASN A 392 -18.05 -7.82 46.16
C ASN A 392 -19.01 -8.19 45.01
N TYR A 393 -18.59 -8.68 43.83
CA TYR A 393 -17.87 -9.94 43.48
C TYR A 393 -17.62 -9.95 41.92
N PRO A 394 -16.92 -10.93 41.29
CA PRO A 394 -15.48 -11.21 41.34
C PRO A 394 -14.81 -11.38 39.95
N ASN A 395 -13.51 -11.09 39.93
CA ASN A 395 -12.38 -11.77 39.27
C ASN A 395 -12.56 -12.55 37.94
N ASP A 396 -11.81 -12.14 36.92
CA ASP A 396 -11.03 -13.05 36.08
C ASP A 396 -9.63 -12.43 35.87
N GLN A 397 -8.62 -13.09 36.42
CA GLN A 397 -7.20 -12.75 36.24
C GLN A 397 -6.62 -13.68 35.18
N GLN A 398 -6.17 -13.12 34.05
CA GLN A 398 -4.97 -13.61 33.37
C GLN A 398 -4.45 -12.60 32.34
N GLU A 399 -3.88 -11.47 32.77
CA GLU A 399 -3.20 -10.55 31.85
C GLU A 399 -2.11 -9.73 32.56
N ASP A 400 -1.04 -10.37 33.06
CA ASP A 400 0.04 -9.60 33.68
C ASP A 400 1.46 -10.21 33.62
N LEU A 401 1.83 -10.77 32.47
CA LEU A 401 3.21 -11.21 32.21
C LEU A 401 3.88 -10.55 30.99
N ASN A 402 3.17 -9.69 30.24
CA ASN A 402 3.70 -9.04 29.04
C ASN A 402 3.98 -7.53 29.19
N LEU A 403 3.57 -6.90 30.30
CA LEU A 403 3.74 -5.46 30.53
C LEU A 403 5.13 -5.08 31.09
N GLN A 404 5.82 -6.00 31.76
CA GLN A 404 7.13 -5.70 32.36
C GLN A 404 8.29 -5.64 31.35
N ASN A 405 8.17 -6.30 30.19
CA ASN A 405 9.24 -6.29 29.17
C ASN A 405 9.18 -5.09 28.21
N LEU A 406 8.01 -4.45 28.03
CA LEU A 406 7.86 -3.20 27.27
C LEU A 406 8.36 -1.96 28.03
N ALA A 407 8.32 -1.99 29.37
CA ALA A 407 8.74 -0.89 30.23
C ALA A 407 10.27 -0.66 30.26
N ASN A 408 11.07 -1.69 29.96
CA ASN A 408 12.54 -1.60 30.02
C ASN A 408 13.18 -1.12 28.70
N VAL A 409 12.49 -1.29 27.56
CA VAL A 409 12.95 -0.80 26.24
C VAL A 409 12.69 0.70 26.07
N SER A 410 11.58 1.22 26.61
CA SER A 410 11.22 2.64 26.53
C SER A 410 12.11 3.57 27.38
N LYS A 411 12.75 3.04 28.43
CA LYS A 411 13.55 3.83 29.38
C LYS A 411 14.87 4.35 28.81
N ASN A 412 15.41 3.73 27.77
CA ASN A 412 16.71 4.10 27.18
C ASN A 412 16.61 4.95 25.90
N LEU A 413 15.42 5.13 25.33
CA LEU A 413 15.22 5.93 24.10
C LEU A 413 14.76 7.38 24.39
N SER A 414 14.25 7.67 25.59
CA SER A 414 13.71 8.99 25.97
C SER A 414 14.75 10.02 26.41
N ARG A 415 16.00 9.63 26.69
CA ARG A 415 17.03 10.58 27.15
C ARG A 415 17.71 11.37 26.03
N ALA A 416 17.66 10.92 24.77
CA ALA A 416 18.36 11.59 23.67
C ALA A 416 17.56 12.76 23.05
N ASN A 417 16.23 12.73 23.08
CA ASN A 417 15.38 13.70 22.37
C ASN A 417 14.95 14.90 23.23
N THR A 418 15.00 14.78 24.56
CA THR A 418 14.63 15.88 25.49
C THR A 418 15.62 17.05 25.43
N TYR A 419 16.93 16.75 25.27
CA TYR A 419 17.94 17.82 25.14
C TYR A 419 17.77 18.62 23.86
N GLN A 420 17.40 17.99 22.74
CA GLN A 420 17.26 18.69 21.46
C GLN A 420 16.10 19.68 21.46
N VAL A 421 14.97 19.35 22.10
CA VAL A 421 13.81 20.24 22.22
C VAL A 421 14.10 21.40 23.18
N ILE A 422 14.78 21.13 24.31
CA ILE A 422 15.19 22.17 25.25
C ILE A 422 16.22 23.13 24.59
N PHE A 423 17.17 22.60 23.83
CA PHE A 423 18.13 23.41 23.08
C PHE A 423 17.45 24.27 22.00
N LEU A 424 16.45 23.73 21.29
CA LEU A 424 15.70 24.49 20.30
C LEU A 424 14.86 25.61 20.93
N GLY A 425 14.22 25.34 22.07
CA GLY A 425 13.47 26.34 22.83
C GLY A 425 14.36 27.48 23.35
N LEU A 426 15.52 27.14 23.92
CA LEU A 426 16.51 28.13 24.37
C LEU A 426 17.07 28.95 23.21
N PHE A 427 17.37 28.30 22.07
CA PHE A 427 17.83 28.99 20.87
C PHE A 427 16.79 29.99 20.36
N LEU A 428 15.52 29.60 20.28
CA LEU A 428 14.43 30.49 19.88
C LEU A 428 14.25 31.67 20.84
N ALA A 429 14.34 31.44 22.16
CA ALA A 429 14.23 32.51 23.14
C ALA A 429 15.36 33.55 23.00
N VAL A 430 16.60 33.12 22.74
CA VAL A 430 17.74 34.02 22.49
C VAL A 430 17.52 34.82 21.21
N VAL A 431 17.08 34.18 20.13
CA VAL A 431 16.78 34.86 18.85
C VAL A 431 15.69 35.92 19.04
N PHE A 432 14.60 35.60 19.75
CA PHE A 432 13.53 36.57 20.05
C PHE A 432 14.01 37.74 20.89
N SER A 433 14.87 37.49 21.88
CA SER A 433 15.42 38.55 22.73
C SER A 433 16.33 39.50 21.94
N ILE A 434 17.13 38.99 21.01
CA ILE A 434 17.96 39.80 20.11
C ILE A 434 17.08 40.62 19.15
N ILE A 435 16.04 40.01 18.56
CA ILE A 435 15.09 40.73 17.69
C ILE A 435 14.39 41.86 18.47
N PHE A 436 13.94 41.57 19.70
CA PHE A 436 13.29 42.57 20.54
C PHE A 436 14.22 43.76 20.82
N LEU A 437 15.49 43.50 21.17
CA LEU A 437 16.48 44.56 21.42
C LEU A 437 16.86 45.37 20.16
N LEU A 438 16.75 44.78 18.97
CA LEU A 438 17.07 45.45 17.70
C LEU A 438 15.91 46.30 17.16
N PHE A 439 14.66 45.91 17.44
CA PHE A 439 13.47 46.58 16.89
C PHE A 439 12.74 47.50 17.88
N PHE A 440 12.90 47.30 19.19
CA PHE A 440 12.20 48.07 20.22
C PHE A 440 13.13 48.97 21.04
N ARG A 441 14.14 49.57 20.40
CA ARG A 441 15.03 50.56 21.04
C ARG A 441 14.78 51.98 20.56
#